data_AF-A0A5J4PID8-F1
#
_entry.id   AF-A0A5J4PID8-F1
#
_cell.length_a   1.000
_cell.length_b   1.000
_cell.length_c   1.000
_cell.angle_alpha   90.00
_cell.angle_beta   90.00
_cell.angle_gamma   90.00
#
_symmetry.space_group_name_H-M   'P 1'
#
loop_
_entity.id
_entity.type
_entity.pdbx_description
1 polymer ?
#
loop_
_entity_poly.entity_id
_entity_poly.type
_entity_poly.pdbx_seq_one_letter_code
_entity_poly.pdbx_strand_id
1 'polypeptide(L)'
;KQREALYAKENFTDEDGLKASELEETFAELNGWNAESDAASLLSGLGIKEGKHYTLMSELDGKEKVRVMLAQALYGNPHNLLLDEPTNDLDLETVIWLEEYLSNFEHTVLIVSHDRHFLDSVCTHTVDIDYGKINLFAGNYSFWYESSQLALRQQQNQKAKAEEKRKELEEFIRRFSANVAKSKQTTSRKKMLEKLNIEEIRPSSRKYPGIIFTPDREPGNQILEVSGLSKTTEDGAVLFNNVNFNVEKNDKIVFLSRNPRAMTALFEIINGNMKPDSG
;
A
#
# COMPACT_ATOMS: atom_id res chain seq x y z
N LYS A 1 0.93 -32.25 -22.02
CA LYS A 1 0.32 -32.02 -23.37
C LYS A 1 1.24 -32.36 -24.55
N GLN A 2 2.36 -31.68 -24.82
CA GLN A 2 3.23 -32.03 -25.97
C GLN A 2 3.92 -33.40 -25.80
N ARG A 3 4.43 -33.71 -24.59
CA ARG A 3 4.97 -35.03 -24.23
C ARG A 3 3.98 -36.17 -24.48
N GLU A 4 2.76 -36.04 -23.96
CA GLU A 4 1.69 -37.05 -24.12
C GLU A 4 1.30 -37.25 -25.58
N ALA A 5 1.30 -36.18 -26.39
CA ALA A 5 1.05 -36.27 -27.82
C ALA A 5 2.16 -37.02 -28.58
N LEU A 6 3.42 -36.92 -28.15
CA LEU A 6 4.53 -37.66 -28.74
C LEU A 6 4.46 -39.17 -28.42
N TYR A 7 4.14 -39.52 -27.16
CA TYR A 7 3.93 -40.93 -26.77
C TYR A 7 2.68 -41.55 -27.40
N ALA A 8 1.69 -40.75 -27.80
CA ALA A 8 0.47 -41.22 -28.44
C ALA A 8 0.58 -41.42 -29.97
N LYS A 9 1.74 -41.12 -30.59
CA LYS A 9 1.96 -41.37 -32.02
C LYS A 9 2.11 -42.86 -32.31
N GLU A 10 1.40 -43.35 -33.34
CA GLU A 10 1.53 -44.75 -33.81
C GLU A 10 2.93 -45.10 -34.35
N ASN A 11 3.62 -44.13 -34.96
CA ASN A 11 5.00 -44.28 -35.45
C ASN A 11 5.96 -43.45 -34.59
N PHE A 12 6.46 -44.05 -33.51
CA PHE A 12 7.45 -43.44 -32.63
C PHE A 12 8.86 -43.62 -33.22
N THR A 13 9.45 -42.52 -33.68
CA THR A 13 10.81 -42.49 -34.26
C THR A 13 11.87 -42.14 -33.20
N ASP A 14 13.14 -42.44 -33.48
CA ASP A 14 14.26 -42.08 -32.60
C ASP A 14 14.34 -40.56 -32.33
N GLU A 15 13.97 -39.72 -33.32
CA GLU A 15 13.89 -38.25 -33.15
C GLU A 15 12.75 -37.82 -32.20
N ASP A 16 11.62 -38.53 -32.20
CA ASP A 16 10.53 -38.27 -31.25
C ASP A 16 10.93 -38.71 -29.83
N GLY A 17 11.76 -39.75 -29.71
CA GLY A 17 12.36 -40.19 -28.43
C GLY A 17 13.32 -39.16 -27.83
N LEU A 18 14.20 -38.57 -28.65
CA LEU A 18 15.08 -37.48 -28.22
C LEU A 18 14.28 -36.27 -27.72
N LYS A 19 13.26 -35.84 -28.48
CA LYS A 19 12.38 -34.71 -28.07
C LYS A 19 11.57 -35.02 -26.83
N ALA A 20 11.09 -36.26 -26.65
CA ALA A 20 10.38 -36.66 -25.44
C ALA A 20 11.29 -36.60 -24.21
N SER A 21 12.56 -37.01 -24.35
CA SER A 21 13.57 -36.92 -23.30
C SER A 21 13.89 -35.47 -22.93
N GLU A 22 14.11 -34.59 -23.90
CA GLU A 22 14.33 -33.15 -23.67
C GLU A 22 13.13 -32.49 -22.96
N LEU A 23 11.90 -32.88 -23.35
CA LEU A 23 10.68 -32.41 -22.71
C LEU A 23 10.49 -32.96 -21.29
N GLU A 24 10.95 -34.18 -21.01
CA GLU A 24 10.94 -34.75 -19.66
C GLU A 24 11.95 -34.06 -18.75
N GLU A 25 13.15 -33.80 -19.26
CA GLU A 25 14.20 -33.07 -18.54
C GLU A 25 13.72 -31.66 -18.19
N THR A 26 13.24 -30.89 -19.17
CA THR A 26 12.69 -29.55 -18.91
C THR A 26 11.45 -29.56 -18.01
N PHE A 27 10.57 -30.55 -18.13
CA PHE A 27 9.41 -30.67 -17.23
C PHE A 27 9.85 -30.98 -15.79
N ALA A 28 10.89 -31.81 -15.61
CA ALA A 28 11.45 -32.10 -14.30
C ALA A 28 12.18 -30.88 -13.71
N GLU A 29 12.98 -30.16 -14.51
CA GLU A 29 13.66 -28.93 -14.09
C GLU A 29 12.68 -27.84 -13.61
N LEU A 30 11.53 -27.72 -14.28
CA LEU A 30 10.48 -26.76 -13.92
C LEU A 30 9.55 -27.26 -12.80
N ASN A 31 9.90 -28.34 -12.10
CA ASN A 31 9.07 -28.96 -11.06
C ASN A 31 7.65 -29.28 -11.52
N GLY A 32 7.48 -29.68 -12.79
CA GLY A 32 6.18 -29.90 -13.41
C GLY A 32 5.29 -30.93 -12.69
N TRP A 33 5.87 -31.83 -11.90
CA TRP A 33 5.14 -32.82 -11.09
C TRP A 33 4.39 -32.19 -9.91
N ASN A 34 4.91 -31.10 -9.34
CA ASN A 34 4.26 -30.38 -8.23
C ASN A 34 3.40 -29.22 -8.74
N ALA A 35 3.43 -28.93 -10.04
CA ALA A 35 2.82 -27.77 -10.67
C ALA A 35 1.35 -27.54 -10.28
N GLU A 36 0.52 -28.58 -10.35
CA GLU A 36 -0.90 -28.48 -10.02
C GLU A 36 -1.12 -28.24 -8.52
N SER A 37 -0.31 -28.88 -7.66
CA SER A 37 -0.37 -28.71 -6.22
C SER A 37 0.06 -27.31 -5.79
N ASP A 38 1.16 -26.81 -6.36
CA ASP A 38 1.70 -25.48 -6.05
C ASP A 38 0.74 -24.38 -6.54
N ALA A 39 0.16 -24.54 -7.73
CA ALA A 39 -0.87 -23.64 -8.25
C ALA A 39 -2.13 -23.64 -7.37
N ALA A 40 -2.60 -24.82 -6.94
CA ALA A 40 -3.76 -24.93 -6.05
C ALA A 40 -3.50 -24.28 -4.69
N SER A 41 -2.29 -24.44 -4.14
CA SER A 41 -1.86 -23.81 -2.88
C SER A 41 -1.86 -22.28 -2.99
N LEU A 42 -1.26 -21.72 -4.06
CA LEU A 42 -1.26 -20.27 -4.31
C LEU A 42 -2.67 -19.70 -4.48
N LEU A 43 -3.52 -20.38 -5.26
CA LEU A 43 -4.92 -19.96 -5.45
C LEU A 43 -5.69 -19.97 -4.13
N SER A 44 -5.50 -21.01 -3.32
CA SER A 44 -6.17 -21.14 -2.02
C SER A 44 -5.67 -20.09 -1.02
N GLY A 45 -4.37 -19.81 -1.00
CA GLY A 45 -3.77 -18.74 -0.20
C GLY A 45 -4.30 -17.35 -0.57
N LEU A 46 -4.58 -17.11 -1.85
CA LEU A 46 -5.23 -15.89 -2.32
C LEU A 46 -6.76 -15.88 -2.13
N GLY A 47 -7.32 -16.86 -1.43
CA GLY A 47 -8.75 -16.95 -1.10
C GLY A 47 -9.63 -17.52 -2.23
N ILE A 48 -9.05 -18.09 -3.29
CA ILE A 48 -9.80 -18.80 -4.33
C ILE A 48 -10.03 -20.25 -3.88
N LYS A 49 -11.27 -20.55 -3.50
CA LYS A 49 -11.68 -21.89 -3.04
C LYS A 49 -11.46 -22.96 -4.11
N GLU A 50 -11.15 -24.18 -3.68
CA GLU A 50 -10.94 -25.36 -4.54
C GLU A 50 -12.05 -25.59 -5.56
N GLY A 51 -13.32 -25.42 -5.15
CA GLY A 51 -14.47 -25.56 -6.04
C GLY A 51 -14.46 -24.61 -7.25
N LYS A 52 -13.66 -23.54 -7.21
CA LYS A 52 -13.50 -22.57 -8.31
C LYS A 52 -12.23 -22.78 -9.14
N HIS A 53 -11.33 -23.69 -8.77
CA HIS A 53 -10.05 -23.88 -9.47
C HIS A 53 -10.21 -24.26 -10.95
N TYR A 54 -11.29 -24.98 -11.27
CA TYR A 54 -11.61 -25.41 -12.64
C TYR A 54 -12.67 -24.55 -13.33
N THR A 55 -13.10 -23.45 -12.70
CA THR A 55 -14.07 -22.52 -13.27
C THR A 55 -13.43 -21.69 -14.39
N LEU A 56 -14.20 -21.37 -15.43
CA LEU A 56 -13.68 -20.54 -16.51
C LEU A 56 -13.44 -19.11 -16.03
N MET A 57 -12.36 -18.48 -16.50
CA MET A 57 -12.06 -17.08 -16.18
C MET A 57 -13.22 -16.14 -16.51
N SER A 58 -14.04 -16.43 -17.53
CA SER A 58 -15.22 -15.62 -17.88
C SER A 58 -16.28 -15.58 -16.77
N GLU A 59 -16.36 -16.62 -15.94
CA GLU A 59 -17.40 -16.81 -14.91
C GLU A 59 -16.97 -16.29 -13.54
N LEU A 60 -15.68 -15.96 -13.36
CA LEU A 60 -15.15 -15.36 -12.14
C LEU A 60 -15.50 -13.88 -12.01
N ASP A 61 -15.68 -13.43 -10.77
CA ASP A 61 -15.87 -12.01 -10.48
C ASP A 61 -14.57 -11.22 -10.73
N GLY A 62 -14.67 -9.89 -10.90
CA GLY A 62 -13.53 -9.02 -11.17
C GLY A 62 -12.40 -9.16 -10.13
N LYS A 63 -12.76 -9.23 -8.84
CA LYS A 63 -11.78 -9.42 -7.75
C LYS A 63 -11.11 -10.79 -7.79
N GLU A 64 -11.85 -11.82 -8.14
CA GLU A 64 -11.34 -13.19 -8.25
C GLU A 64 -10.38 -13.31 -9.44
N LYS A 65 -10.69 -12.64 -10.56
CA LYS A 65 -9.78 -12.56 -11.72
C LYS A 65 -8.44 -11.93 -11.36
N VAL A 66 -8.44 -10.84 -10.59
CA VAL A 66 -7.21 -10.19 -10.13
C VAL A 66 -6.37 -11.13 -9.26
N ARG A 67 -7.00 -11.85 -8.32
CA ARG A 67 -6.33 -12.87 -7.50
C ARG A 67 -5.73 -14.00 -8.32
N VAL A 68 -6.42 -14.48 -9.35
CA VAL A 68 -5.88 -15.50 -10.26
C VAL A 68 -4.68 -14.97 -11.05
N MET A 69 -4.73 -13.72 -11.53
CA MET A 69 -3.58 -13.10 -12.21
C MET A 69 -2.39 -12.90 -11.27
N LEU A 70 -2.64 -12.55 -10.01
CA LEU A 70 -1.60 -12.47 -8.99
C LEU A 70 -0.97 -13.86 -8.73
N ALA A 71 -1.77 -14.91 -8.55
CA ALA A 71 -1.27 -16.28 -8.46
C ALA A 71 -0.40 -16.66 -9.67
N GLN A 72 -0.84 -16.30 -10.88
CA GLN A 72 -0.08 -16.56 -12.11
C GLN A 72 1.28 -15.85 -12.12
N ALA A 73 1.34 -14.60 -11.66
CA ALA A 73 2.60 -13.85 -11.57
C ALA A 73 3.56 -14.44 -10.54
N LEU A 74 3.05 -14.95 -9.42
CA LEU A 74 3.85 -15.57 -8.35
C LEU A 74 4.32 -16.98 -8.72
N TYR A 75 3.48 -17.76 -9.41
CA TYR A 75 3.74 -19.17 -9.74
C TYR A 75 5.01 -19.36 -10.57
N GLY A 76 5.34 -18.41 -11.44
CA GLY A 76 6.55 -18.47 -12.28
C GLY A 76 7.87 -18.30 -11.54
N ASN A 77 7.83 -18.13 -10.20
CA ASN A 77 8.97 -17.79 -9.34
C ASN A 77 9.97 -16.81 -10.02
N PRO A 78 9.51 -15.60 -10.40
CA PRO A 78 10.34 -14.69 -11.17
C PRO A 78 11.48 -14.13 -10.32
N HIS A 79 12.66 -13.99 -10.93
CA HIS A 79 13.81 -13.33 -10.31
C HIS A 79 13.56 -11.86 -9.94
N ASN A 80 12.65 -11.20 -10.67
CA ASN A 80 12.22 -9.83 -10.41
C ASN A 80 10.70 -9.76 -10.51
N LEU A 81 10.04 -9.42 -9.40
CA LEU A 81 8.60 -9.28 -9.33
C LEU A 81 8.24 -7.79 -9.20
N LEU A 82 7.35 -7.29 -10.06
CA LEU A 82 6.85 -5.91 -10.00
C LEU A 82 5.36 -5.96 -9.66
N LEU A 83 4.98 -5.34 -8.55
CA LEU A 83 3.60 -5.29 -8.08
C LEU A 83 3.13 -3.85 -7.97
N ASP A 84 2.04 -3.51 -8.64
CA ASP A 84 1.39 -2.20 -8.59
C ASP A 84 0.06 -2.32 -7.84
N GLU A 85 -0.01 -1.71 -6.66
CA GLU A 85 -1.13 -1.78 -5.70
C GLU A 85 -1.68 -3.20 -5.48
N PRO A 86 -0.84 -4.17 -5.06
CA PRO A 86 -1.25 -5.57 -4.97
C PRO A 86 -2.28 -5.84 -3.88
N THR A 87 -2.40 -4.96 -2.88
CA THR A 87 -3.38 -5.09 -1.78
C THR A 87 -4.78 -4.60 -2.17
N ASN A 88 -4.91 -3.94 -3.32
CA ASN A 88 -6.21 -3.44 -3.75
C ASN A 88 -7.16 -4.61 -4.05
N ASP A 89 -8.43 -4.47 -3.67
CA ASP A 89 -9.47 -5.50 -3.81
C ASP A 89 -9.22 -6.84 -3.08
N LEU A 90 -8.16 -6.93 -2.28
CA LEU A 90 -7.92 -8.04 -1.36
C LEU A 90 -8.64 -7.79 -0.03
N ASP A 91 -9.14 -8.87 0.56
CA ASP A 91 -9.61 -8.87 1.94
C ASP A 91 -8.43 -9.04 2.90
N LEU A 92 -8.63 -8.65 4.16
CA LEU A 92 -7.57 -8.63 5.17
C LEU A 92 -6.85 -9.98 5.32
N GLU A 93 -7.60 -11.10 5.30
CA GLU A 93 -7.03 -12.45 5.40
C GLU A 93 -6.05 -12.73 4.23
N THR A 94 -6.42 -12.32 3.01
CA THR A 94 -5.56 -12.48 1.82
C THR A 94 -4.36 -11.54 1.82
N VAL A 95 -4.52 -10.30 2.32
CA VAL A 95 -3.41 -9.35 2.46
C VAL A 95 -2.36 -9.91 3.43
N ILE A 96 -2.77 -10.43 4.58
CA ILE A 96 -1.85 -11.04 5.55
C ILE A 96 -1.10 -12.22 4.94
N TRP A 97 -1.80 -13.10 4.21
CA TRP A 97 -1.16 -14.21 3.51
C TRP A 97 -0.12 -13.72 2.49
N LEU A 98 -0.45 -12.67 1.73
CA LEU A 98 0.47 -12.08 0.76
C LEU A 98 1.70 -11.44 1.43
N GLU A 99 1.52 -10.77 2.57
CA GLU A 99 2.63 -10.24 3.38
C GLU A 99 3.60 -11.35 3.79
N GLU A 100 3.07 -12.45 4.34
CA GLU A 100 3.88 -13.60 4.76
C GLU A 100 4.59 -14.27 3.57
N TYR A 101 3.88 -14.41 2.44
CA TYR A 101 4.47 -14.97 1.22
C TYR A 101 5.62 -14.11 0.70
N LEU A 102 5.41 -12.79 0.57
CA LEU A 102 6.42 -11.88 0.04
C LEU A 102 7.59 -11.65 1.01
N SER A 103 7.36 -11.75 2.32
CA SER A 103 8.43 -11.65 3.33
C SER A 103 9.43 -12.81 3.24
N ASN A 104 8.98 -13.97 2.74
CA ASN A 104 9.82 -15.15 2.53
C ASN A 104 10.28 -15.30 1.07
N PHE A 105 10.00 -14.32 0.22
CA PHE A 105 10.36 -14.39 -1.19
C PHE A 105 11.86 -14.15 -1.35
N GLU A 106 12.57 -15.11 -1.95
CA GLU A 106 14.04 -15.09 -2.05
C GLU A 106 14.58 -14.07 -3.08
N HIS A 107 13.72 -13.63 -4.00
CA HIS A 107 14.09 -12.80 -5.13
C HIS A 107 13.70 -11.32 -4.92
N THR A 108 14.04 -10.47 -5.89
CA THR A 108 13.79 -9.03 -5.76
C THR A 108 12.33 -8.71 -6.08
N VAL A 109 11.67 -7.99 -5.17
CA VAL A 109 10.31 -7.47 -5.38
C VAL A 109 10.34 -5.95 -5.35
N LEU A 110 9.75 -5.33 -6.38
CA LEU A 110 9.45 -3.92 -6.43
C LEU A 110 7.95 -3.73 -6.24
N ILE A 111 7.56 -3.09 -5.15
CA ILE A 111 6.17 -2.87 -4.77
C ILE A 111 5.87 -1.37 -4.83
N VAL A 112 4.80 -1.03 -5.52
CA VAL A 112 4.15 0.27 -5.43
C VAL A 112 2.87 0.08 -4.63
N SER A 113 2.75 0.74 -3.48
CA SER A 113 1.50 0.73 -2.72
C SER A 113 1.29 2.00 -1.91
N HIS A 114 0.04 2.31 -1.63
CA HIS A 114 -0.37 3.30 -0.64
C HIS A 114 -0.59 2.71 0.77
N ASP A 115 -0.57 1.38 0.93
CA ASP A 115 -0.71 0.72 2.21
C ASP A 115 0.59 0.73 3.02
N ARG A 116 0.62 1.54 4.08
CA ARG A 116 1.80 1.71 4.94
C ARG A 116 2.12 0.46 5.74
N HIS A 117 1.11 -0.29 6.19
CA HIS A 117 1.34 -1.49 6.99
C HIS A 117 1.97 -2.58 6.14
N PHE A 118 1.42 -2.77 4.93
CA PHE A 118 1.97 -3.71 3.96
C PHE A 118 3.43 -3.40 3.60
N LEU A 119 3.72 -2.14 3.26
CA LEU A 119 5.08 -1.70 2.96
C LEU A 119 6.00 -1.86 4.18
N ASP A 120 5.49 -1.66 5.39
CA ASP A 120 6.28 -1.81 6.62
C ASP A 120 6.65 -3.26 6.94
N SER A 121 5.73 -4.19 6.65
CA SER A 121 5.93 -5.63 6.86
C SER A 121 6.90 -6.23 5.84
N VAL A 122 6.76 -5.86 4.56
CA VAL A 122 7.42 -6.57 3.45
C VAL A 122 8.70 -5.87 2.97
N CYS A 123 8.74 -4.53 2.97
CA CYS A 123 9.84 -3.82 2.30
C CYS A 123 11.07 -3.65 3.19
N THR A 124 12.24 -4.02 2.64
CA THR A 124 13.55 -3.80 3.28
C THR A 124 14.16 -2.44 2.92
N HIS A 125 13.76 -1.87 1.78
CA HIS A 125 14.25 -0.60 1.27
C HIS A 125 13.08 0.21 0.72
N THR A 126 13.15 1.53 0.89
CA THR A 126 12.16 2.48 0.38
C THR A 126 12.77 3.31 -0.73
N VAL A 127 12.13 3.29 -1.90
CA VAL A 127 12.51 4.12 -3.05
C VAL A 127 11.68 5.40 -3.03
N ASP A 128 12.34 6.51 -2.72
CA ASP A 128 11.72 7.82 -2.63
C ASP A 128 11.90 8.61 -3.94
N ILE A 129 10.79 9.08 -4.50
CA ILE A 129 10.77 9.85 -5.74
C ILE A 129 10.29 11.26 -5.43
N ASP A 130 11.22 12.23 -5.40
CA ASP A 130 10.92 13.66 -5.21
C ASP A 130 11.69 14.51 -6.24
N TYR A 131 11.03 15.52 -6.82
CA TYR A 131 11.59 16.41 -7.85
C TYR A 131 12.32 15.72 -9.03
N GLY A 132 11.80 14.57 -9.48
CA GLY A 132 12.41 13.81 -10.57
C GLY A 132 13.75 13.17 -10.20
N LYS A 133 14.08 13.10 -8.90
CA LYS A 133 15.20 12.35 -8.37
C LYS A 133 14.68 11.14 -7.62
N ILE A 134 15.44 10.05 -7.73
CA ILE A 134 15.17 8.80 -7.02
C ILE A 134 16.25 8.65 -5.95
N ASN A 135 15.83 8.54 -4.70
CA ASN A 135 16.71 8.31 -3.56
C ASN A 135 16.34 6.97 -2.93
N LEU A 136 17.32 6.10 -2.75
CA LEU A 136 17.12 4.82 -2.07
C LEU A 136 17.42 4.99 -0.58
N PHE A 137 16.49 4.54 0.27
CA PHE A 137 16.65 4.51 1.72
C PHE A 137 16.63 3.06 2.21
N ALA A 138 17.58 2.70 3.07
CA ALA A 138 17.56 1.43 3.78
C ALA A 138 16.56 1.52 4.94
N GLY A 139 15.66 0.54 5.03
CA GLY A 139 14.56 0.53 5.99
C GLY A 139 13.19 0.61 5.32
N ASN A 140 12.20 0.28 6.13
CA ASN A 140 10.80 0.25 5.73
C ASN A 140 10.18 1.66 5.64
N TYR A 141 8.89 1.72 5.31
CA TYR A 141 8.19 2.98 5.06
C TYR A 141 8.19 3.89 6.29
N SER A 142 7.92 3.37 7.48
CA SER A 142 7.89 4.13 8.74
C SER A 142 9.26 4.73 9.05
N PHE A 143 10.35 3.96 8.89
CA PHE A 143 11.70 4.47 9.09
C PHE A 143 12.05 5.59 8.09
N TRP A 144 11.72 5.40 6.81
CA TRP A 144 11.87 6.45 5.79
C TRP A 144 11.05 7.70 6.14
N TYR A 145 9.80 7.52 6.57
CA TYR A 145 8.91 8.63 6.90
C TYR A 145 9.45 9.46 8.07
N GLU A 146 9.83 8.82 9.17
CA GLU A 146 10.40 9.49 10.35
C GLU A 146 11.71 10.21 10.04
N SER A 147 12.62 9.53 9.35
CA SER A 147 13.91 10.11 8.94
C SER A 147 13.73 11.31 8.01
N SER A 148 12.79 11.22 7.06
CA SER A 148 12.45 12.32 6.17
C SER A 148 11.83 13.51 6.92
N GLN A 149 10.96 13.28 7.91
CA GLN A 149 10.37 14.35 8.72
C GLN A 149 11.43 15.05 9.58
N LEU A 150 12.35 14.28 10.17
CA LEU A 150 13.46 14.81 10.95
C LEU A 150 14.41 15.64 10.09
N ALA A 151 14.77 15.16 8.90
CA ALA A 151 15.59 15.90 7.94
C ALA A 151 14.91 17.22 7.52
N LEU A 152 13.60 17.17 7.22
CA LEU A 152 12.83 18.37 6.88
C LEU A 152 12.82 19.39 8.03
N ARG A 153 12.61 18.94 9.26
CA ARG A 153 12.61 19.81 10.45
C ARG A 153 13.99 20.43 10.70
N GLN A 154 15.07 19.67 10.52
CA GLN A 154 16.44 20.19 10.63
C GLN A 154 16.71 21.25 9.55
N GLN A 155 16.30 20.98 8.31
CA GLN A 155 16.44 21.90 7.19
C GLN A 155 15.68 23.21 7.42
N GLN A 156 14.43 23.13 7.91
CA GLN A 156 13.63 24.30 8.29
C GLN A 156 14.26 25.10 9.43
N ASN A 157 14.75 24.42 10.47
CA ASN A 157 15.44 25.08 11.60
C ASN A 157 16.74 25.77 11.15
N GLN A 158 17.51 25.15 10.25
CA GLN A 158 18.72 25.75 9.69
C GLN A 158 18.37 26.97 8.82
N LYS A 159 17.32 26.87 8.00
CA LYS A 159 16.81 27.99 7.19
C LYS A 159 16.36 29.16 8.06
N ALA A 160 15.58 28.89 9.12
CA ALA A 160 15.13 29.92 10.06
C ALA A 160 16.32 30.64 10.73
N LYS A 161 17.31 29.87 11.23
CA LYS A 161 18.54 30.44 11.82
C LYS A 161 19.37 31.24 10.81
N ALA A 162 19.45 30.79 9.56
CA ALA A 162 20.15 31.51 8.50
C ALA A 162 19.43 32.83 8.15
N GLU A 163 18.10 32.82 8.09
CA GLU A 163 17.29 34.01 7.83
C GLU A 163 17.34 35.03 8.96
N GLU A 164 17.34 34.57 10.22
CA GLU A 164 17.51 35.43 11.39
C GLU A 164 18.88 36.13 11.37
N LYS A 165 19.97 35.36 11.17
CA LYS A 165 21.32 35.91 11.00
C LYS A 165 21.41 36.89 9.84
N ARG A 166 20.71 36.61 8.74
CA ARG A 166 20.63 37.50 7.58
C ARG A 166 20.01 38.85 7.95
N LYS A 167 18.86 38.85 8.64
CA LYS A 167 18.18 40.06 9.10
C LYS A 167 19.07 40.87 10.05
N GLU A 168 19.75 40.21 11.00
CA GLU A 168 20.69 40.88 11.91
C GLU A 168 21.86 41.56 11.17
N LEU A 169 22.45 40.87 10.18
CA LEU A 169 23.54 41.41 9.37
C LEU A 169 23.06 42.59 8.52
N GLU A 170 21.89 42.49 7.89
CA GLU A 170 21.26 43.57 7.10
C GLU A 170 20.96 44.80 7.97
N GLU A 171 20.36 44.61 9.15
CA GLU A 171 20.09 45.71 10.09
C GLU A 171 21.38 46.38 10.57
N PHE A 172 22.42 45.60 10.86
CA PHE A 172 23.71 46.15 11.27
C PHE A 172 24.34 46.97 10.14
N ILE A 173 24.32 46.47 8.90
CA ILE A 173 24.80 47.20 7.73
C ILE A 173 23.98 48.49 7.55
N ARG A 174 22.66 48.44 7.71
CA ARG A 174 21.79 49.63 7.60
C ARG A 174 22.08 50.69 8.65
N ARG A 175 22.33 50.29 9.91
CA ARG A 175 22.62 51.22 11.01
C ARG A 175 24.03 51.82 10.96
N PHE A 176 25.01 51.10 10.42
CA PHE A 176 26.42 51.50 10.49
C PHE A 176 27.08 51.79 9.13
N SER A 177 26.34 51.79 8.03
CA SER A 177 26.83 52.08 6.67
C SER A 177 27.44 53.48 6.52
N ALA A 178 26.92 54.47 7.24
CA ALA A 178 27.39 55.85 7.19
C ALA A 178 28.47 56.20 8.23
N ASN A 179 28.81 55.27 9.13
CA ASN A 179 29.69 55.55 10.26
C ASN A 179 31.15 55.15 9.96
N VAL A 180 32.03 56.14 9.79
CA VAL A 180 33.44 55.97 9.34
C VAL A 180 34.21 55.00 10.25
N ALA A 181 33.97 55.02 11.56
CA ALA A 181 34.68 54.17 12.53
C ALA A 181 34.38 52.67 12.38
N LYS A 182 33.20 52.29 11.85
CA LYS A 182 32.78 50.88 11.67
C LYS A 182 32.77 50.40 10.21
N SER A 183 33.37 51.17 9.31
CA SER A 183 33.43 50.88 7.87
C SER A 183 34.04 49.51 7.53
N LYS A 184 35.16 49.12 8.19
CA LYS A 184 35.82 47.81 7.99
C LYS A 184 34.96 46.61 8.42
N GLN A 185 34.21 46.74 9.51
CA GLN A 185 33.30 45.68 9.98
C GLN A 185 32.09 45.54 9.05
N THR A 186 31.58 46.65 8.54
CA THR A 186 30.42 46.69 7.63
C THR A 186 30.75 46.05 6.28
N THR A 187 31.95 46.27 5.73
CA THR A 187 32.41 45.61 4.49
C THR A 187 32.64 44.10 4.66
N SER A 188 33.18 43.66 5.81
CA SER A 188 33.33 42.23 6.12
C SER A 188 31.97 41.51 6.22
N ARG A 189 31.01 42.11 6.94
CA ARG A 189 29.66 41.56 7.08
C ARG A 189 28.86 41.56 5.78
N LYS A 190 29.08 42.54 4.90
CA LYS A 190 28.52 42.54 3.54
C LYS A 190 29.00 41.34 2.72
N LYS A 191 30.30 41.02 2.77
CA LYS A 191 30.85 39.81 2.12
C LYS A 191 30.32 38.50 2.75
N MET A 192 30.06 38.48 4.07
CA MET A 192 29.42 37.33 4.72
C MET A 192 27.97 37.13 4.28
N LEU A 193 27.22 38.23 4.10
CA LEU A 193 25.86 38.22 3.58
C LEU A 193 25.81 37.69 2.15
N GLU A 194 26.73 38.14 1.28
CA GLU A 194 26.83 37.66 -0.12
C GLU A 194 27.21 36.17 -0.22
N LYS A 195 27.89 35.60 0.77
CA LYS A 195 28.21 34.15 0.83
C LYS A 195 27.10 33.31 1.45
N LEU A 196 26.09 33.92 2.08
CA LEU A 196 25.00 33.23 2.75
C LEU A 196 23.97 32.80 1.68
N ASN A 197 24.28 31.72 0.96
CA ASN A 197 23.39 31.13 -0.04
C ASN A 197 22.23 30.37 0.64
N ILE A 198 21.14 31.10 0.91
CA ILE A 198 19.89 30.52 1.43
C ILE A 198 19.09 29.81 0.32
N GLU A 199 19.42 30.04 -0.95
CA GLU A 199 18.67 29.57 -2.13
C GLU A 199 18.88 28.10 -2.50
N GLU A 200 19.92 27.43 -2.00
CA GLU A 200 20.15 26.00 -2.31
C GLU A 200 19.21 25.06 -1.53
N ILE A 201 18.50 25.57 -0.53
CA ILE A 201 17.57 24.80 0.28
C ILE A 201 16.21 24.72 -0.45
N ARG A 202 16.10 23.82 -1.43
CA ARG A 202 14.81 23.50 -2.05
C ARG A 202 13.89 22.87 -0.99
N PRO A 203 12.71 23.47 -0.71
CA PRO A 203 11.71 22.80 0.12
C PRO A 203 11.21 21.55 -0.61
N SER A 204 10.85 20.49 0.13
CA SER A 204 10.22 19.31 -0.49
C SER A 204 8.91 19.69 -1.19
N SER A 205 8.57 19.00 -2.28
CA SER A 205 7.30 19.20 -2.99
C SER A 205 6.10 18.62 -2.23
N ARG A 206 6.38 17.81 -1.20
CA ARG A 206 5.39 17.03 -0.46
C ARG A 206 4.41 17.93 0.27
N LYS A 207 3.12 17.69 0.03
CA LYS A 207 2.01 18.24 0.80
C LYS A 207 1.30 17.09 1.51
N TYR A 208 1.18 17.20 2.82
CA TYR A 208 0.36 16.27 3.60
C TYR A 208 -1.03 16.87 3.74
N PRO A 209 -2.08 16.27 3.14
CA PRO A 209 -3.44 16.75 3.33
C PRO A 209 -3.86 16.52 4.79
N GLY A 210 -4.40 17.56 5.43
CA GLY A 210 -5.04 17.44 6.74
C GLY A 210 -6.54 17.28 6.56
N ILE A 211 -7.08 16.10 6.89
CA ILE A 211 -8.53 15.91 6.97
C ILE A 211 -8.94 16.29 8.38
N ILE A 212 -9.51 17.49 8.53
CA ILE A 212 -9.99 18.00 9.81
C ILE A 212 -11.52 18.00 9.76
N PHE A 213 -12.12 17.13 10.57
CA PHE A 213 -13.57 17.15 10.77
C PHE A 213 -13.90 18.19 11.84
N THR A 214 -14.69 19.19 11.46
CA THR A 214 -15.21 20.19 12.39
C THR A 214 -16.66 19.83 12.69
N PRO A 215 -16.98 19.36 13.90
CA PRO A 215 -18.35 19.03 14.25
C PRO A 215 -19.17 20.32 14.44
N ASP A 216 -20.40 20.35 13.92
CA ASP A 216 -21.29 21.51 14.07
C ASP A 216 -21.76 21.73 15.52
N ARG A 217 -21.75 20.67 16.33
CA ARG A 217 -22.16 20.68 17.74
C ARG A 217 -21.36 19.67 18.55
N GLU A 218 -21.24 19.92 19.86
CA GLU A 218 -20.72 18.89 20.76
C GLU A 218 -21.73 17.73 20.90
N PRO A 219 -21.32 16.48 20.67
CA PRO A 219 -22.18 15.33 20.92
C PRO A 219 -22.38 15.14 22.44
N GLY A 220 -23.57 14.65 22.80
CA GLY A 220 -23.88 14.14 24.13
C GLY A 220 -23.08 12.85 24.43
N ASN A 221 -23.28 12.29 25.62
CA ASN A 221 -22.52 11.10 26.03
C ASN A 221 -22.92 9.84 25.24
N GLN A 222 -24.20 9.73 24.88
CA GLN A 222 -24.73 8.65 24.05
C GLN A 222 -24.99 9.18 22.64
N ILE A 223 -24.35 8.57 21.63
CA ILE A 223 -24.40 9.00 20.23
C ILE A 223 -25.42 8.18 19.45
N LEU A 224 -25.35 6.85 19.57
CA LEU A 224 -26.19 5.93 18.80
C LEU A 224 -26.49 4.69 19.63
N GLU A 225 -27.77 4.34 19.76
CA GLU A 225 -28.22 3.07 20.33
C GLU A 225 -28.94 2.29 19.25
N VAL A 226 -28.48 1.06 19.00
CA VAL A 226 -29.11 0.13 18.07
C VAL A 226 -29.58 -1.07 18.87
N SER A 227 -30.87 -1.40 18.75
CA SER A 227 -31.46 -2.56 19.42
C SER A 227 -32.28 -3.41 18.46
N GLY A 228 -32.08 -4.73 18.47
CA GLY A 228 -32.92 -5.67 17.72
C GLY A 228 -32.81 -5.61 16.19
N LEU A 229 -31.78 -4.93 15.66
CA LEU A 229 -31.74 -4.58 14.23
C LEU A 229 -31.56 -5.81 13.35
N SER A 230 -32.44 -5.96 12.37
CA SER A 230 -32.47 -7.11 11.47
C SER A 230 -32.76 -6.69 10.03
N LYS A 231 -32.04 -7.30 9.07
CA LYS A 231 -32.25 -7.06 7.65
C LYS A 231 -32.03 -8.30 6.80
N THR A 232 -32.93 -8.48 5.84
CA THR A 232 -32.92 -9.53 4.82
C THR A 232 -32.88 -8.88 3.44
N THR A 233 -32.22 -9.53 2.49
CA THR A 233 -32.26 -9.15 1.07
C THR A 233 -33.59 -9.54 0.43
N GLU A 234 -33.90 -8.96 -0.73
CA GLU A 234 -35.09 -9.32 -1.54
C GLU A 234 -35.08 -10.81 -1.92
N ASP A 235 -33.89 -11.41 -2.08
CA ASP A 235 -33.69 -12.82 -2.37
C ASP A 235 -33.85 -13.75 -1.16
N GLY A 236 -34.20 -13.20 0.01
CA GLY A 236 -34.41 -13.96 1.26
C GLY A 236 -33.15 -14.30 2.04
N ALA A 237 -31.96 -13.85 1.60
CA ALA A 237 -30.73 -14.05 2.36
C ALA A 237 -30.65 -13.04 3.52
N VAL A 238 -30.47 -13.54 4.75
CA VAL A 238 -30.31 -12.72 5.96
C VAL A 238 -28.95 -12.04 5.95
N LEU A 239 -28.93 -10.70 6.02
CA LEU A 239 -27.69 -9.92 6.09
C LEU A 239 -27.17 -9.87 7.52
N PHE A 240 -28.05 -9.54 8.46
CA PHE A 240 -27.77 -9.54 9.90
C PHE A 240 -29.08 -9.67 10.68
N ASN A 241 -29.00 -10.23 11.88
CA ASN A 241 -30.16 -10.54 12.72
C ASN A 241 -29.87 -10.16 14.17
N ASN A 242 -30.82 -9.48 14.80
CA ASN A 242 -30.79 -9.07 16.21
C ASN A 242 -29.47 -8.39 16.64
N VAL A 243 -29.02 -7.40 15.86
CA VAL A 243 -27.82 -6.62 16.16
C VAL A 243 -28.14 -5.58 17.23
N ASN A 244 -27.34 -5.58 18.30
CA ASN A 244 -27.47 -4.66 19.43
C ASN A 244 -26.11 -4.05 19.76
N PHE A 245 -25.99 -2.73 19.72
CA PHE A 245 -24.79 -2.02 20.17
C PHE A 245 -25.10 -0.58 20.55
N ASN A 246 -24.27 -0.01 21.42
CA ASN A 246 -24.31 1.40 21.82
C ASN A 246 -23.00 2.06 21.44
N VAL A 247 -23.05 3.33 21.04
CA VAL A 247 -21.90 4.15 20.69
C VAL A 247 -21.86 5.35 21.62
N GLU A 248 -20.80 5.46 22.41
CA GLU A 248 -20.59 6.56 23.34
C GLU A 248 -19.64 7.61 22.78
N LYS A 249 -19.60 8.76 23.46
CA LYS A 249 -18.68 9.85 23.12
C LYS A 249 -17.22 9.39 23.24
N ASN A 250 -16.47 9.61 22.16
CA ASN A 250 -15.06 9.23 21.97
C ASN A 250 -14.79 7.75 21.65
N ASP A 251 -15.83 6.94 21.44
CA ASP A 251 -15.62 5.57 20.97
C ASP A 251 -15.01 5.55 19.57
N LYS A 252 -14.05 4.65 19.38
CA LYS A 252 -13.46 4.34 18.07
C LYS A 252 -13.88 2.93 17.70
N ILE A 253 -14.88 2.83 16.83
CA ILE A 253 -15.50 1.56 16.45
C ILE A 253 -15.10 1.23 15.02
N VAL A 254 -14.64 0.00 14.81
CA VAL A 254 -14.37 -0.56 13.48
C VAL A 254 -15.45 -1.59 13.18
N PHE A 255 -16.19 -1.38 12.10
CA PHE A 255 -17.13 -2.37 11.58
C PHE A 255 -16.43 -3.24 10.56
N LEU A 256 -16.44 -4.56 10.77
CA LEU A 256 -15.87 -5.55 9.85
C LEU A 256 -16.98 -6.47 9.36
N SER A 257 -17.06 -6.68 8.04
CA SER A 257 -18.02 -7.61 7.44
C SER A 257 -17.37 -8.35 6.27
N ARG A 258 -17.61 -9.66 6.21
CA ARG A 258 -17.26 -10.51 5.06
C ARG A 258 -18.19 -10.27 3.86
N ASN A 259 -19.34 -9.65 4.09
CA ASN A 259 -20.30 -9.30 3.05
C ASN A 259 -20.45 -7.77 2.96
N PRO A 260 -19.92 -7.14 1.89
CA PRO A 260 -20.04 -5.69 1.68
C PRO A 260 -21.49 -5.21 1.67
N ARG A 261 -22.43 -6.02 1.15
CA ARG A 261 -23.86 -5.66 1.10
C ARG A 261 -24.46 -5.49 2.50
N ALA A 262 -24.04 -6.32 3.46
CA ALA A 262 -24.48 -6.20 4.84
C ALA A 262 -23.98 -4.90 5.48
N MET A 263 -22.74 -4.51 5.19
CA MET A 263 -22.15 -3.27 5.69
C MET A 263 -22.85 -2.03 5.11
N THR A 264 -23.07 -2.00 3.79
CA THR A 264 -23.79 -0.92 3.14
C THR A 264 -25.21 -0.81 3.68
N ALA A 265 -25.93 -1.93 3.79
CA ALA A 265 -27.29 -1.93 4.33
C ALA A 265 -27.32 -1.42 5.79
N LEU A 266 -26.36 -1.81 6.62
CA LEU A 266 -26.26 -1.32 8.00
C LEU A 266 -26.11 0.22 8.04
N PHE A 267 -25.21 0.79 7.25
CA PHE A 267 -25.01 2.25 7.24
C PHE A 267 -26.16 3.01 6.60
N GLU A 268 -26.79 2.48 5.54
CA GLU A 268 -27.99 3.09 4.95
C GLU A 268 -29.16 3.09 5.94
N ILE A 269 -29.29 2.06 6.78
CA ILE A 269 -30.31 2.00 7.83
C ILE A 269 -29.99 2.97 8.96
N ILE A 270 -28.74 3.02 9.44
CA ILE A 270 -28.32 3.96 10.51
C ILE A 270 -28.48 5.42 10.05
N ASN A 271 -28.23 5.72 8.78
CA ASN A 271 -28.41 7.06 8.21
C ASN A 271 -29.88 7.39 7.87
N GLY A 272 -30.80 6.44 8.00
CA GLY A 272 -32.24 6.63 7.73
C GLY A 272 -32.65 6.58 6.26
N ASN A 273 -31.75 6.17 5.36
CA ASN A 273 -32.03 6.04 3.92
C ASN A 273 -32.73 4.72 3.57
N MET A 274 -32.63 3.71 4.43
CA MET A 274 -33.25 2.39 4.24
C MET A 274 -34.02 1.96 5.50
N LYS A 275 -35.15 1.25 5.32
CA LYS A 275 -35.93 0.71 6.44
C LYS A 275 -35.42 -0.66 6.89
N PRO A 276 -35.23 -0.89 8.20
CA PRO A 276 -34.98 -2.22 8.73
C PRO A 276 -36.22 -3.11 8.62
N ASP A 277 -36.02 -4.42 8.66
CA ASP A 277 -37.14 -5.36 8.68
C ASP A 277 -37.69 -5.52 10.11
N SER A 278 -36.82 -5.36 11.12
CA SER A 278 -37.13 -5.34 12.55
C SER A 278 -36.05 -4.58 13.32
N GLY A 279 -36.42 -4.02 14.48
CA GLY A 279 -35.54 -3.21 15.34
C GLY A 279 -35.62 -1.73 15.00
#